data_AF-A0A109IKS2-F1
#
_entry.id   AF-A0A109IKS2-F1
#
_cell.length_a   1.000
_cell.length_b   1.000
_cell.length_c   1.000
_cell.angle_alpha   90.00
_cell.angle_beta   90.00
_cell.angle_gamma   90.00
#
_symmetry.space_group_name_H-M   'P 1'
#
loop_
_entity.id
_entity.type
_entity.pdbx_description
1 polymer ?
#
loop_
_entity_poly.entity_id
_entity_poly.type
_entity_poly.pdbx_seq_one_letter_code
_entity_poly.pdbx_strand_id
1 'polypeptide(L)'
;MPSYGLNPNGLLDSSAELQGVTTSIQNAIDELNTVVQTYVNANSGDTREAFTAAQAKWNTGITEMRQALADASSRLDQIHDNYRLGDARGAALFQGNV
;
A
#
# COMPACT_ATOMS: atom_id res chain seq x y z
N MET A 1 -18.65 -26.15 11.25
CA MET A 1 -18.16 -25.17 10.25
C MET A 1 -16.92 -24.53 10.84
N PRO A 2 -15.77 -24.51 10.14
CA PRO A 2 -14.61 -23.81 10.66
C PRO A 2 -14.90 -22.31 10.58
N SER A 3 -15.13 -21.66 11.72
CA SER A 3 -15.10 -20.20 11.79
C SER A 3 -13.64 -19.79 11.74
N TYR A 4 -13.14 -19.47 10.55
CA TYR A 4 -11.94 -18.66 10.47
C TYR A 4 -12.34 -17.30 11.05
N GLY A 5 -12.00 -17.10 12.33
CA GLY A 5 -12.22 -15.85 13.05
C GLY A 5 -11.31 -14.78 12.46
N LEU A 6 -11.69 -14.26 11.30
CA LEU A 6 -11.14 -13.04 10.75
C LEU A 6 -11.62 -11.91 11.66
N ASN A 7 -10.67 -11.24 12.32
CA ASN A 7 -10.96 -10.09 13.17
C ASN A 7 -11.12 -8.84 12.27
N PRO A 8 -12.33 -8.27 12.12
CA PRO A 8 -12.54 -7.09 11.28
C PRO A 8 -11.73 -5.88 11.74
N ASN A 9 -11.50 -5.74 13.05
CA ASN A 9 -10.68 -4.65 13.59
C ASN A 9 -9.20 -4.85 13.20
N GLY A 10 -8.71 -6.09 13.20
CA GLY A 10 -7.35 -6.38 12.74
C GLY A 10 -7.14 -6.12 11.24
N LEU A 11 -8.21 -6.22 10.43
CA LEU A 11 -8.21 -5.84 9.01
C LEU A 11 -8.11 -4.31 8.82
N LEU A 12 -8.82 -3.53 9.64
CA LEU A 12 -8.73 -2.06 9.64
C LEU A 12 -7.34 -1.59 10.07
N ASP A 13 -6.78 -2.20 11.12
CA ASP A 13 -5.41 -1.93 11.57
C ASP A 13 -4.40 -2.25 10.46
N SER A 14 -4.57 -3.38 9.77
CA SER A 14 -3.69 -3.78 8.65
C SER A 14 -3.76 -2.79 7.48
N SER A 15 -4.94 -2.26 7.15
CA SER A 15 -5.12 -1.27 6.08
C SER A 15 -4.44 0.06 6.44
N ALA A 16 -4.62 0.54 7.68
CA ALA A 16 -3.97 1.76 8.18
C ALA A 16 -2.43 1.61 8.25
N GLU A 17 -1.93 0.47 8.72
CA GLU A 17 -0.50 0.16 8.73
C GLU A 17 0.07 0.14 7.30
N LEU A 18 -0.63 -0.48 6.35
CA LEU A 18 -0.22 -0.53 4.95
C LEU A 18 -0.10 0.89 4.35
N GLN A 19 -1.04 1.78 4.65
CA GLN A 19 -0.99 3.19 4.25
C GLN A 19 0.19 3.92 4.89
N GLY A 20 0.46 3.67 6.18
CA GLY A 20 1.59 4.25 6.91
C GLY A 20 2.94 3.82 6.34
N VAL A 21 3.12 2.52 6.05
CA VAL A 21 4.32 1.99 5.39
C VAL A 21 4.47 2.57 3.99
N THR A 22 3.39 2.65 3.20
CA THR A 22 3.39 3.26 1.87
C THR A 22 3.88 4.70 1.91
N THR A 23 3.38 5.49 2.86
CA THR A 23 3.79 6.89 3.06
C THR A 23 5.25 7.00 3.46
N SER A 24 5.71 6.13 4.37
CA SER A 24 7.12 6.11 4.81
C SER A 24 8.08 5.79 3.67
N ILE A 25 7.73 4.81 2.83
CA ILE A 25 8.52 4.47 1.65
C ILE A 25 8.57 5.66 0.69
N GLN A 26 7.44 6.34 0.46
CA GLN A 26 7.39 7.52 -0.39
C GLN A 26 8.34 8.62 0.09
N ASN A 27 8.35 8.91 1.39
CA ASN A 27 9.22 9.94 1.94
C ASN A 27 10.70 9.58 1.74
N ALA A 28 11.09 8.32 1.97
CA ALA A 28 12.46 7.85 1.77
C ALA A 28 12.92 7.97 0.30
N ILE A 29 11.99 7.76 -0.63
CA ILE A 29 12.22 7.93 -2.07
C ILE A 29 12.44 9.39 -2.44
N ASP A 30 11.61 10.29 -1.90
CA ASP A 30 11.71 11.73 -2.20
C ASP A 30 13.02 12.30 -1.65
N GLU A 31 13.46 11.80 -0.49
CA GLU A 31 14.78 12.09 0.07
C GLU A 31 15.91 11.56 -0.83
N LEU A 32 15.83 10.30 -1.28
CA LEU A 32 16.81 9.72 -2.21
C LEU A 32 16.91 10.55 -3.50
N ASN A 33 15.77 10.94 -4.09
CA ASN A 33 15.73 11.76 -5.29
C ASN A 33 16.39 13.12 -5.08
N THR A 34 16.21 13.74 -3.91
CA THR A 34 16.85 15.02 -3.57
C THR A 34 18.37 14.89 -3.50
N VAL A 35 18.86 13.84 -2.84
CA VAL A 35 20.29 13.55 -2.75
C VAL A 35 20.88 13.30 -4.13
N VAL A 36 20.21 12.49 -4.94
CA VAL A 36 20.67 12.13 -6.29
C VAL A 36 20.71 13.35 -7.20
N GLN A 37 19.71 14.23 -7.14
CA GLN A 37 19.71 15.46 -7.92
C GLN A 37 20.90 16.36 -7.57
N THR A 38 21.28 16.41 -6.29
CA THR A 38 22.46 17.14 -5.83
C THR A 38 23.74 16.56 -6.45
N TYR A 39 23.88 15.24 -6.44
CA TYR A 39 25.01 14.56 -7.08
C TYR A 39 25.03 14.76 -8.59
N VAL A 40 23.89 14.62 -9.27
CA VAL A 40 23.77 14.83 -10.73
C VAL A 40 24.16 16.25 -11.11
N ASN A 41 23.76 17.25 -10.33
CA ASN A 41 24.09 18.65 -10.61
C ASN A 41 25.58 18.97 -10.34
N ALA A 42 26.19 18.28 -9.37
CA ALA A 42 27.60 18.46 -9.02
C ALA A 42 28.58 17.70 -9.94
N ASN A 43 28.10 16.73 -10.73
CA ASN A 43 28.91 15.87 -11.59
C ASN A 43 28.61 16.10 -13.08
N SER A 44 29.61 15.92 -13.94
CA SER A 44 29.49 16.06 -15.41
C SER A 44 29.93 14.79 -16.15
N GLY A 45 29.40 14.53 -17.34
CA GLY A 45 29.77 13.40 -18.19
C GLY A 45 29.03 12.09 -17.88
N ASP A 46 29.65 10.95 -18.15
CA ASP A 46 29.04 9.60 -18.09
C ASP A 46 28.41 9.26 -16.73
N THR A 47 28.93 9.81 -15.64
CA THR A 47 28.37 9.62 -14.29
C THR A 47 26.94 10.16 -14.20
N ARG A 48 26.64 11.28 -14.88
CA ARG A 48 25.30 11.87 -14.90
C ARG A 48 24.30 10.99 -15.66
N GLU A 49 24.70 10.37 -16.76
CA GLU A 49 23.83 9.47 -17.52
C GLU A 49 23.48 8.21 -16.72
N ALA A 50 24.47 7.58 -16.08
CA ALA A 50 24.24 6.41 -15.24
C ALA A 50 23.28 6.70 -14.07
N PHE A 51 23.46 7.85 -13.39
CA PHE A 51 22.54 8.27 -12.33
C PHE A 51 21.14 8.56 -12.86
N THR A 52 21.02 9.23 -14.00
CA THR A 52 19.72 9.54 -14.62
C THR A 52 18.98 8.25 -15.00
N ALA A 53 19.68 7.25 -15.55
CA ALA A 53 19.11 5.96 -15.90
C ALA A 53 18.66 5.17 -14.66
N ALA A 54 19.47 5.16 -13.59
CA ALA A 54 19.09 4.57 -12.31
C ALA A 54 17.86 5.26 -11.72
N GLN A 55 17.81 6.60 -11.82
CA GLN A 55 16.69 7.40 -11.34
C GLN A 55 15.39 7.08 -12.05
N ALA A 56 15.42 6.97 -13.38
CA ALA A 56 14.26 6.55 -14.15
C ALA A 56 13.77 5.17 -13.71
N LYS A 57 14.69 4.21 -13.51
CA LYS A 57 14.35 2.84 -13.13
C LYS A 57 13.70 2.76 -11.75
N TRP A 58 14.23 3.44 -10.73
CA TRP A 58 13.58 3.42 -9.43
C TRP A 58 12.22 4.12 -9.49
N ASN A 59 12.09 5.25 -10.22
CA ASN A 59 10.83 5.99 -10.29
C ASN A 59 9.69 5.13 -10.87
N THR A 60 10.01 4.29 -11.85
CA THR A 60 9.08 3.29 -12.36
C THR A 60 8.69 2.28 -11.28
N GLY A 61 9.66 1.64 -10.62
CA GLY A 61 9.37 0.63 -9.58
C GLY A 61 8.58 1.20 -8.40
N ILE A 62 8.79 2.47 -8.08
CA ILE A 62 8.03 3.19 -7.05
C ILE A 62 6.58 3.37 -7.48
N THR A 63 6.35 3.76 -8.73
CA THR A 63 5.01 3.93 -9.27
C THR A 63 4.24 2.60 -9.24
N GLU A 64 4.89 1.51 -9.66
CA GLU A 64 4.33 0.15 -9.61
C GLU A 64 3.98 -0.26 -8.18
N MET A 65 4.88 -0.03 -7.23
CA MET A 65 4.65 -0.33 -5.82
C MET A 65 3.48 0.48 -5.24
N ARG A 66 3.36 1.77 -5.58
CA ARG A 66 2.22 2.61 -5.16
C ARG A 66 0.89 2.08 -5.70
N GLN A 67 0.86 1.65 -6.96
CA GLN A 67 -0.32 1.01 -7.53
C GLN A 67 -0.67 -0.29 -6.81
N ALA A 68 0.31 -1.17 -6.58
CA ALA A 68 0.09 -2.43 -5.88
C ALA A 68 -0.44 -2.23 -4.45
N LEU A 69 0.07 -1.22 -3.73
CA LEU A 69 -0.36 -0.89 -2.36
C LEU A 69 -1.77 -0.30 -2.35
N ALA A 70 -2.11 0.58 -3.30
CA ALA A 70 -3.46 1.09 -3.45
C ALA A 70 -4.47 -0.03 -3.76
N ASP A 71 -4.12 -0.94 -4.66
CA ASP A 71 -4.93 -2.11 -4.98
C ASP A 71 -5.13 -3.04 -3.77
N ALA A 72 -4.06 -3.27 -3.01
CA ALA A 72 -4.12 -4.07 -1.79
C ALA A 72 -5.04 -3.43 -0.73
N SER A 73 -4.91 -2.12 -0.49
CA SER A 73 -5.78 -1.37 0.42
C SER A 73 -7.24 -1.51 0.00
N SER A 74 -7.55 -1.29 -1.29
CA SER A 74 -8.93 -1.42 -1.79
C SER A 74 -9.50 -2.82 -1.61
N ARG A 75 -8.69 -3.87 -1.79
CA ARG A 75 -9.10 -5.26 -1.56
C ARG A 75 -9.37 -5.55 -0.08
N LEU A 76 -8.56 -5.01 0.83
CA LEU A 76 -8.78 -5.15 2.28
C LEU A 76 -10.09 -4.50 2.70
N ASP A 77 -10.38 -3.30 2.18
CA ASP A 77 -11.65 -2.60 2.43
C ASP A 77 -12.85 -3.40 1.91
N GLN A 78 -12.74 -3.97 0.71
CA GLN A 78 -13.78 -4.85 0.14
C GLN A 78 -14.00 -6.11 0.99
N ILE A 79 -12.93 -6.74 1.48
CA ILE A 79 -13.02 -7.92 2.36
C ILE A 79 -13.74 -7.55 3.65
N HIS A 80 -13.39 -6.41 4.24
CA HIS A 80 -14.03 -5.89 5.43
C HIS A 80 -15.54 -5.65 5.23
N ASP A 81 -15.92 -4.96 4.15
CA ASP A 81 -17.32 -4.70 3.83
C ASP A 81 -18.13 -5.97 3.59
N ASN A 82 -17.56 -6.94 2.87
CA ASN A 82 -18.18 -8.24 2.64
C ASN A 82 -18.38 -9.01 3.96
N TYR A 83 -17.41 -8.93 4.88
CA TYR A 83 -17.52 -9.57 6.19
C TYR A 83 -18.66 -8.94 7.01
N ARG A 84 -18.72 -7.61 7.08
CA ARG A 84 -19.77 -6.87 7.79
C ARG A 84 -21.16 -7.16 7.23
N LEU A 85 -21.29 -7.24 5.91
CA LEU A 85 -22.55 -7.55 5.24
C LEU A 85 -22.98 -9.01 5.48
N GLY A 86 -22.02 -9.94 5.48
CA GLY A 86 -22.24 -11.34 5.81
C GLY A 86 -22.71 -11.53 7.26
N ASP A 87 -22.05 -10.86 8.20
CA ASP A 87 -22.41 -10.89 9.62
C ASP A 87 -23.83 -10.33 9.86
N ALA A 88 -24.15 -9.17 9.27
CA ALA A 88 -25.50 -8.58 9.37
C ALA A 88 -26.59 -9.51 8.80
N ARG A 89 -26.32 -10.18 7.68
CA ARG A 89 -27.23 -11.19 7.11
C ARG A 89 -27.40 -12.40 8.01
N GLY A 90 -26.30 -12.90 8.58
CA GLY A 90 -26.33 -14.00 9.55
C GLY A 90 -27.15 -13.64 10.78
N ALA A 91 -26.88 -12.48 11.39
CA ALA A 91 -27.62 -11.98 12.54
C ALA A 91 -29.12 -11.84 12.26
N ALA A 92 -29.51 -11.34 11.07
CA ALA A 92 -30.91 -11.24 10.67
C ALA A 92 -31.59 -12.62 10.54
N LEU A 93 -30.88 -13.64 10.03
CA LEU A 93 -31.39 -15.01 9.95
C LEU A 93 -31.60 -15.65 11.32
N PHE A 94 -30.78 -15.29 12.32
CA PHE A 94 -30.94 -15.79 13.69
C PHE A 94 -31.99 -15.01 14.50
N GLN A 95 -32.14 -13.71 14.29
CA GLN A 95 -33.22 -12.91 14.90
C GLN A 95 -34.61 -13.25 14.36
N GLY A 96 -34.72 -13.76 13.13
CA GLY A 96 -36.00 -14.20 12.55
C GLY A 96 -36.46 -15.59 12.99
N ASN A 97 -35.65 -16.33 13.77
CA ASN A 97 -35.91 -17.71 14.19
C ASN A 97 -35.99 -17.87 15.73
N VAL A 98 -36.20 -16.77 16.46
CA VAL A 98 -36.55 -16.76 17.90
C VAL A 98 -37.92 -16.15 18.12
#